data_AF-A0AB37JBJ4-F1
#
_entry.id   AF-A0AB37JBJ4-F1
#
_cell.length_a   1.000
_cell.length_b   1.000
_cell.length_c   1.000
_cell.angle_alpha   90.00
_cell.angle_beta   90.00
_cell.angle_gamma   90.00
#
_symmetry.space_group_name_H-M   'P 1'
#
loop_
_entity.id
_entity.type
_entity.pdbx_description
1 polymer ?
#
loop_
_entity_poly.entity_id
_entity_poly.type
_entity_poly.pdbx_seq_one_letter_code
_entity_poly.pdbx_strand_id
1 'polypeptide(L)'
;MSDGMQLFIIFIFVLALFSIINFLAISLSQHNFKRRIVAGFIFLLLTPIIFLTTSALTSIFNKASFGAVNLTFSIVNVYILNGIVILLSASFIHKKQDIR
;
A
#
# COMPACT_ATOMS: atom_id res chain seq x y z
N MET A 1 -16.68 -6.58 -22.07
CA MET A 1 -16.15 -5.42 -21.31
C MET A 1 -14.86 -4.99 -21.98
N SER A 2 -14.60 -3.70 -22.20
CA SER A 2 -13.31 -3.30 -22.80
C SER A 2 -12.19 -3.46 -21.77
N ASP A 3 -10.97 -3.75 -22.25
CA ASP A 3 -9.77 -3.88 -21.43
C ASP A 3 -9.55 -2.65 -20.52
N GLY A 4 -9.88 -1.45 -21.02
CA GLY A 4 -9.81 -0.21 -20.26
C GLY A 4 -10.78 -0.17 -19.08
N MET A 5 -12.03 -0.64 -19.25
CA MET A 5 -12.99 -0.69 -18.15
C MET A 5 -12.60 -1.71 -17.07
N GLN A 6 -11.98 -2.83 -17.46
CA GLN A 6 -11.47 -3.81 -16.50
C GLN A 6 -10.32 -3.23 -15.67
N LEU A 7 -9.35 -2.58 -16.32
CA LEU A 7 -8.23 -1.93 -15.64
C LEU A 7 -8.69 -0.83 -14.67
N PHE A 8 -9.73 -0.06 -15.05
CA PHE A 8 -10.30 0.97 -14.20
C PHE A 8 -10.95 0.41 -12.92
N ILE A 9 -11.69 -0.69 -13.04
CA ILE A 9 -12.30 -1.37 -11.87
C ILE A 9 -11.23 -1.92 -10.94
N ILE A 10 -10.19 -2.55 -11.49
CA ILE A 10 -9.04 -3.04 -10.71
C ILE A 10 -8.34 -1.88 -9.99
N PHE A 11 -8.18 -0.75 -10.66
CA PHE A 11 -7.56 0.44 -10.07
C PHE A 11 -8.36 0.98 -8.88
N ILE A 12 -9.68 1.14 -9.01
CA ILE A 12 -10.53 1.59 -7.90
C ILE A 12 -10.53 0.57 -6.76
N PHE A 13 -10.60 -0.72 -7.06
CA PHE A 13 -10.57 -1.79 -6.06
C PHE A 13 -9.27 -1.76 -5.24
N VAL A 14 -8.13 -1.61 -5.92
CA VAL A 14 -6.82 -1.53 -5.25
C VAL A 14 -6.68 -0.24 -4.43
N LEU A 15 -7.19 0.89 -4.91
CA LEU A 15 -7.22 2.15 -4.15
C LEU A 15 -8.06 2.04 -2.87
N ALA A 16 -9.22 1.37 -2.94
CA ALA A 16 -10.06 1.13 -1.78
C ALA A 16 -9.37 0.23 -0.75
N LEU A 17 -8.79 -0.89 -1.20
CA LEU A 17 -8.00 -1.80 -0.35
C LEU A 17 -6.82 -1.06 0.31
N PHE A 18 -6.08 -0.29 -0.48
CA PHE A 18 -4.97 0.52 0.01
C PHE A 18 -5.40 1.48 1.12
N SER A 19 -6.48 2.22 0.89
CA SER A 19 -6.99 3.19 1.85
C SER A 19 -7.44 2.53 3.15
N ILE A 20 -8.13 1.38 3.07
CA ILE A 20 -8.59 0.64 4.25
C ILE A 20 -7.41 0.11 5.06
N ILE A 21 -6.45 -0.56 4.41
CA ILE A 21 -5.27 -1.12 5.10
C ILE A 21 -4.44 0.01 5.73
N ASN A 22 -4.29 1.14 5.04
CA ASN A 22 -3.53 2.29 5.52
C ASN A 22 -4.21 2.96 6.72
N PHE A 23 -5.52 3.18 6.62
CA PHE A 23 -6.33 3.68 7.74
C PHE A 23 -6.24 2.75 8.95
N LEU A 24 -6.32 1.43 8.74
CA LEU A 24 -6.26 0.45 9.80
C LEU A 24 -4.89 0.46 10.49
N ALA A 25 -3.78 0.51 9.74
CA ALA A 25 -2.44 0.58 10.30
C ALA A 25 -2.20 1.85 11.10
N ILE A 26 -2.65 3.00 10.61
CA ILE A 26 -2.54 4.28 11.33
C ILE A 26 -3.38 4.24 12.60
N SER A 27 -4.65 3.83 12.50
CA SER A 27 -5.58 3.75 13.63
C SER A 27 -5.07 2.81 14.74
N LEU A 28 -4.55 1.63 14.38
CA LEU A 28 -4.00 0.67 15.34
C LEU A 28 -2.68 1.16 16.00
N SER A 29 -1.99 2.09 15.33
CA SER A 29 -0.67 2.59 15.70
C SER A 29 -0.69 3.83 16.61
N GLN A 30 -1.79 4.59 16.67
CA GLN A 30 -1.84 5.94 17.26
C GLN A 30 -1.25 6.04 18.68
N HIS A 31 -1.30 4.98 19.48
CA HIS A 31 -1.00 5.07 20.92
C HIS A 31 0.43 4.69 21.34
N ASN A 32 1.26 4.08 20.48
CA ASN A 32 2.58 3.59 20.89
C ASN A 32 3.63 3.68 19.76
N PHE A 33 4.74 4.36 20.02
CA PHE A 33 5.86 4.53 19.09
C PHE A 33 6.37 3.19 18.52
N LYS A 34 6.57 2.18 19.39
CA LYS A 34 6.97 0.83 18.97
C LYS A 34 5.97 0.19 18.00
N ARG A 35 4.66 0.41 18.21
CA ARG A 35 3.61 -0.09 17.31
C ARG A 35 3.60 0.61 15.96
N ARG A 36 4.03 1.88 15.88
CA ARG A 36 4.10 2.62 14.61
C ARG A 36 5.23 2.15 13.71
N ILE A 37 6.41 1.86 14.29
CA ILE A 37 7.52 1.24 13.56
C ILE A 37 7.14 -0.16 13.10
N VAL A 38 6.54 -0.97 13.97
CA VAL A 38 6.05 -2.30 13.62
C VAL A 38 4.98 -2.23 12.52
N ALA A 39 4.05 -1.29 12.58
CA ALA A 39 3.05 -1.08 11.52
C ALA A 39 3.69 -0.69 10.18
N GLY A 40 4.70 0.20 10.17
CA GLY A 40 5.46 0.54 8.97
C GLY A 40 6.23 -0.65 8.38
N PHE A 41 6.85 -1.47 9.23
CA PHE A 41 7.56 -2.68 8.80
C PHE A 41 6.61 -3.75 8.27
N ILE A 42 5.46 -3.93 8.92
CA ILE A 42 4.36 -4.79 8.44
C ILE A 42 3.87 -4.30 7.08
N PHE A 43 3.73 -2.99 6.88
CA PHE A 43 3.32 -2.42 5.59
C PHE A 43 4.32 -2.71 4.46
N LEU A 44 5.63 -2.58 4.75
CA LEU A 44 6.69 -2.97 3.82
C LEU A 44 6.66 -4.46 3.51
N LEU A 45 6.47 -5.32 4.52
CA LEU A 45 6.35 -6.77 4.33
C LEU A 45 5.07 -7.18 3.59
N LEU A 46 4.00 -6.39 3.70
CA LEU A 46 2.78 -6.59 2.92
C LEU A 46 2.97 -6.22 1.45
N THR A 47 3.92 -5.34 1.12
CA THR A 47 4.16 -4.88 -0.26
C THR A 47 4.35 -6.03 -1.27
N PRO A 48 5.19 -7.06 -1.04
CA PRO A 48 5.29 -8.20 -1.95
C PRO A 48 3.98 -9.02 -2.03
N ILE A 49 3.22 -9.12 -0.94
CA ILE A 49 1.92 -9.81 -0.93
C ILE A 49 0.92 -9.05 -1.81
N ILE A 50 0.88 -7.73 -1.68
CA ILE A 50 0.02 -6.86 -2.50
C ILE A 50 0.42 -6.94 -3.97
N PHE A 51 1.73 -6.92 -4.28
CA PHE A 51 2.20 -7.11 -5.64
C PHE A 51 1.71 -8.41 -6.25
N LEU A 52 1.87 -9.54 -5.54
CA LEU A 52 1.42 -10.85 -6.00
C LEU A 52 -0.10 -10.88 -6.17
N THR A 53 -0.84 -10.29 -5.24
CA THR A 53 -2.31 -10.27 -5.25
C THR A 53 -2.84 -9.42 -6.41
N THR A 54 -2.27 -8.22 -6.62
CA THR A 54 -2.61 -7.35 -7.75
C THR A 54 -2.23 -8.00 -9.07
N SER A 55 -1.05 -8.63 -9.17
CA SER A 55 -0.62 -9.36 -10.36
C SER A 55 -1.57 -10.52 -10.69
N ALA A 56 -1.96 -11.32 -9.69
CA ALA A 56 -2.91 -12.42 -9.86
C ALA A 56 -4.30 -11.90 -10.29
N LEU A 57 -4.81 -10.84 -9.65
CA LEU A 57 -6.06 -10.18 -10.03
C LEU A 57 -6.00 -9.67 -11.47
N THR A 58 -4.93 -8.96 -11.84
CA THR A 58 -4.77 -8.48 -13.22
C THR A 58 -4.74 -9.64 -14.21
N SER A 59 -4.09 -10.77 -13.89
CA SER A 59 -4.04 -11.95 -14.76
C SER A 59 -5.39 -12.66 -14.93
N ILE A 60 -6.29 -12.59 -13.93
CA ILE A 60 -7.64 -13.17 -14.00
C ILE A 60 -8.54 -12.34 -14.91
N PHE A 61 -8.44 -11.01 -14.83
CA PHE A 61 -9.31 -10.09 -15.56
C PHE A 61 -8.77 -9.71 -16.94
N ASN A 62 -7.44 -9.67 -17.14
CA ASN A 62 -6.79 -9.24 -18.38
C ASN A 62 -5.52 -10.08 -18.62
N LYS A 63 -5.43 -10.76 -19.78
CA LYS A 63 -4.25 -11.56 -20.14
C LYS A 63 -3.02 -10.66 -20.27
N ALA A 64 -2.15 -10.65 -19.26
CA ALA A 64 -0.79 -10.07 -19.24
C ALA A 64 -0.52 -8.95 -20.26
N SER A 65 -1.43 -7.98 -20.36
CA SER A 65 -1.34 -6.91 -21.34
C SER A 65 -0.39 -5.85 -20.82
N PHE A 66 0.24 -5.11 -21.72
CA PHE A 66 1.20 -4.07 -21.36
C PHE A 66 0.61 -3.05 -20.36
N GLY A 67 -0.69 -2.74 -20.49
CA GLY A 67 -1.43 -1.89 -19.55
C GLY A 67 -1.58 -2.50 -18.15
N ALA A 68 -1.83 -3.81 -18.04
CA ALA A 68 -1.94 -4.51 -16.77
C ALA A 68 -0.60 -4.55 -16.00
N VAL A 69 0.51 -4.77 -16.71
CA VAL A 69 1.86 -4.78 -16.12
C VAL A 69 2.23 -3.40 -15.58
N ASN A 70 2.00 -2.34 -16.35
CA ASN A 70 2.28 -0.96 -15.93
C ASN A 70 1.41 -0.54 -14.74
N LEU A 71 0.15 -0.97 -14.70
CA LEU A 71 -0.76 -0.69 -13.59
C LEU A 71 -0.26 -1.35 -12.29
N THR A 72 0.12 -2.64 -12.36
CA THR A 72 0.67 -3.37 -11.21
C THR A 72 1.95 -2.72 -10.71
N PHE A 73 2.88 -2.35 -11.59
CA PHE A 73 4.11 -1.64 -11.20
C PHE A 73 3.82 -0.29 -10.53
N SER A 74 2.88 0.48 -11.06
CA SER A 74 2.49 1.78 -10.49
C SER A 74 1.91 1.63 -9.09
N ILE A 75 1.03 0.64 -8.89
CA ILE A 75 0.43 0.32 -7.60
C ILE A 75 1.50 -0.05 -6.57
N VAL A 76 2.48 -0.89 -6.94
CA VAL A 76 3.58 -1.27 -6.04
C VAL A 76 4.40 -0.07 -5.60
N ASN A 77 4.76 0.81 -6.55
CA ASN A 77 5.52 2.02 -6.24
C ASN A 77 4.77 2.91 -5.23
N VAL A 78 3.46 3.08 -5.40
CA VAL A 78 2.62 3.84 -4.45
C VAL A 78 2.63 3.19 -3.07
N TYR A 79 2.55 1.86 -2.99
CA TYR A 79 2.62 1.14 -1.71
C TYR A 79 3.99 1.26 -1.02
N ILE A 80 5.09 1.20 -1.77
CA ILE A 80 6.45 1.41 -1.24
C ILE A 80 6.57 2.83 -0.69
N LEU A 81 6.17 3.84 -1.46
CA LEU A 81 6.18 5.24 -1.02
C LEU A 81 5.36 5.43 0.24
N ASN A 82 4.19 4.79 0.34
CA ASN A 82 3.36 4.85 1.54
C ASN A 82 4.04 4.21 2.76
N GLY A 83 4.65 3.03 2.60
CA GLY A 83 5.43 2.39 3.67
C GLY A 83 6.55 3.30 4.19
N ILE A 84 7.27 3.97 3.28
CA ILE A 84 8.31 4.96 3.62
C ILE A 84 7.72 6.16 4.37
N VAL A 85 6.60 6.72 3.92
CA VAL A 85 5.93 7.85 4.58
C VAL A 85 5.47 7.48 5.99
N ILE A 86 4.92 6.27 6.20
CA ILE A 86 4.54 5.79 7.53
C ILE A 86 5.77 5.68 8.44
N LEU A 87 6.87 5.12 7.95
CA LEU A 87 8.13 5.03 8.71
C LEU A 87 8.70 6.41 9.06
N LEU A 88 8.74 7.35 8.11
CA LEU A 88 9.16 8.73 8.35
C LEU A 88 8.28 9.40 9.40
N SER A 89 6.96 9.19 9.32
CA SER A 89 6.01 9.73 10.30
C SER A 89 6.23 9.16 11.70
N ALA A 90 6.75 7.94 11.83
CA ALA A 90 7.14 7.37 13.11
C ALA A 90 8.37 8.11 13.68
N SER A 91 9.42 8.32 12.86
CA SER A 91 10.65 9.00 13.27
C SER A 91 10.44 10.45 13.73
N PHE A 92 9.52 11.19 13.09
CA PHE A 92 9.23 12.58 13.48
C PHE A 92 8.53 12.71 14.84
N ILE A 93 7.80 11.69 15.30
CA ILE A 93 7.14 11.71 16.62
C ILE A 93 8.13 11.48 17.75
N HIS A 94 9.16 10.65 17.53
CA HIS A 94 10.23 10.43 18.50
C HIS A 94 10.89 11.75 18.91
N LYS A 95 11.14 12.61 17.92
CA LYS A 95 11.73 13.94 18.15
C LYS A 95 10.87 14.84 19.04
N LYS A 96 9.55 14.63 19.12
CA LYS A 96 8.68 15.45 19.98
C LYS A 96 8.69 15.01 21.45
N GLN A 97 9.09 13.77 21.74
CA GLN A 97 9.14 13.23 23.11
C GLN A 97 10.50 13.46 23.79
N ASP A 98 11.59 13.61 23.04
CA ASP A 98 12.93 13.93 23.58
C ASP A 98 13.15 15.42 23.90
N ILE A 99 12.22 16.30 23.53
CA ILE A 99 12.34 17.77 23.74
C ILE A 99 11.44 18.23 24.91
N ARG A 100 11.16 17.38 25.90
CA ARG A 100 10.35 17.80 27.06
C ARG A 100 10.95 17.40 28.38
#